data_AF-A0A7Y2K4M4-F1
#
_entry.id   AF-A0A7Y2K4M4-F1
#
_cell.length_a   1.000
_cell.length_b   1.000
_cell.length_c   1.000
_cell.angle_alpha   90.00
_cell.angle_beta   90.00
_cell.angle_gamma   90.00
#
_symmetry.space_group_name_H-M   'P 1'
#
loop_
_entity.id
_entity.type
_entity.pdbx_description
1 polymer ?
#
loop_
_entity_poly.entity_id
_entity_poly.type
_entity_poly.pdbx_seq_one_letter_code
_entity_poly.pdbx_strand_id
1 'polypeptide(L)'
;MNLKKAQQDTLRFSSQFFIAGGVNALCKSLKVTVQNSGTIENLKSEKQNFVLAFWHGTMLLPWYLHGNPSFAALTSKSKDGDLLA
;
A
#
# COMPACT_ATOMS: atom_id res chain seq x y z
N MET A 1 29.84 -19.24 6.13
CA MET A 1 28.73 -18.27 5.95
C MET A 1 29.06 -17.04 6.77
N ASN A 2 29.01 -15.83 6.21
CA ASN A 2 29.41 -14.62 6.93
C ASN A 2 28.36 -14.31 8.02
N LEU A 3 28.68 -14.53 9.30
CA LEU A 3 27.75 -14.45 10.44
C LEU A 3 26.95 -13.13 10.48
N LYS A 4 27.59 -12.02 10.08
CA LYS A 4 26.94 -10.70 9.97
C LYS A 4 25.80 -10.68 8.95
N LYS A 5 25.98 -11.36 7.81
CA LYS A 5 24.98 -11.43 6.74
C LYS A 5 23.77 -12.25 7.18
N ALA A 6 24.01 -13.39 7.84
CA ALA A 6 22.94 -14.22 8.38
C ALA A 6 22.10 -13.47 9.44
N GLN A 7 22.74 -12.70 10.32
CA GLN A 7 22.03 -11.87 11.29
C GLN A 7 21.19 -10.77 10.62
N GLN A 8 21.74 -10.11 9.59
CA GLN A 8 21.05 -9.07 8.85
C GLN A 8 19.82 -9.61 8.10
N ASP A 9 19.96 -10.79 7.48
CA ASP A 9 18.88 -11.43 6.74
C ASP A 9 17.75 -11.88 7.67
N THR A 10 18.09 -12.46 8.84
CA THR A 10 17.11 -12.81 9.87
C THR A 10 16.37 -11.57 10.39
N LEU A 11 17.09 -10.47 10.63
CA LEU A 11 16.47 -9.23 11.11
C LEU A 11 15.54 -8.62 10.04
N ARG A 12 15.95 -8.65 8.77
CA ARG A 12 15.11 -8.22 7.63
C ARG A 12 13.84 -9.07 7.52
N PHE A 13 13.96 -10.39 7.66
CA PHE A 13 12.81 -11.29 7.61
C PHE A 13 11.82 -11.00 8.75
N SER A 14 12.32 -10.98 9.99
CA SER A 14 11.49 -10.73 11.16
C SER A 14 10.83 -9.35 11.10
N SER A 15 11.59 -8.30 10.78
CA SER A 15 11.04 -6.95 10.63
C SER A 15 9.98 -6.86 9.55
N GLN A 16 10.21 -7.47 8.38
CA GLN A 16 9.22 -7.51 7.32
C GLN A 16 7.93 -8.20 7.77
N PHE A 17 8.06 -9.30 8.53
CA PHE A 17 6.92 -10.02 9.08
C PHE A 17 6.12 -9.18 10.09
N PHE A 18 6.81 -8.53 11.04
CA PHE A 18 6.16 -7.66 12.03
C PHE A 18 5.52 -6.43 11.40
N ILE A 19 6.19 -5.77 10.45
CA ILE A 19 5.65 -4.60 9.75
C ILE A 19 4.42 -5.00 8.93
N ALA A 20 4.50 -6.07 8.14
CA ALA A 20 3.36 -6.54 7.36
C ALA A 20 2.17 -6.93 8.25
N GLY A 21 2.43 -7.63 9.37
CA GLY A 21 1.42 -7.99 10.35
C GLY A 21 0.78 -6.76 11.01
N GLY A 22 1.58 -5.81 11.47
CA GLY A 22 1.12 -4.58 12.12
C GLY A 22 0.32 -3.68 11.18
N VAL A 23 0.81 -3.48 9.95
CA VAL A 23 0.11 -2.71 8.93
C VAL A 23 -1.24 -3.35 8.58
N ASN A 24 -1.28 -4.68 8.43
CA ASN A 24 -2.52 -5.39 8.15
C ASN A 24 -3.51 -5.31 9.33
N ALA A 25 -3.04 -5.46 10.57
CA ALA A 25 -3.86 -5.33 11.76
C ALA A 25 -4.46 -3.91 11.90
N LEU A 26 -3.63 -2.88 11.67
CA LEU A 26 -4.08 -1.49 11.63
C LEU A 26 -5.14 -1.27 10.56
N CYS A 27 -4.88 -1.69 9.32
CA CYS A 27 -5.84 -1.47 8.23
C CYS A 27 -7.15 -2.25 8.43
N LYS A 28 -7.09 -3.44 9.05
CA LYS A 28 -8.28 -4.22 9.42
C LYS A 28 -9.09 -3.62 10.57
N SER A 29 -8.45 -2.88 11.48
CA SER A 29 -9.16 -2.25 12.61
C SER A 29 -9.80 -0.91 12.25
N LEU A 30 -9.44 -0.33 11.09
CA LEU A 30 -10.03 0.91 10.61
C LEU A 30 -11.47 0.70 10.11
N LYS A 31 -12.38 1.59 10.55
CA LYS A 31 -13.70 1.71 9.94
C LYS A 31 -13.61 2.61 8.70
N VAL A 32 -13.76 2.02 7.52
CA VAL A 32 -13.65 2.72 6.23
C VAL A 32 -15.04 3.06 5.71
N THR A 33 -15.24 4.30 5.29
CA THR A 33 -16.42 4.73 4.54
C THR A 33 -15.96 5.30 3.20
N VAL A 34 -16.50 4.78 2.11
CA VAL A 34 -16.18 5.24 0.75
C VAL A 34 -17.37 6.04 0.23
N GLN A 35 -17.10 7.22 -0.33
CA GLN A 35 -18.11 8.05 -0.98
C GLN A 35 -17.88 8.04 -2.49
N ASN A 36 -18.96 8.11 -3.27
CA ASN A 36 -18.91 8.15 -4.73
C ASN A 36 -18.18 6.96 -5.38
N SER A 37 -18.29 5.76 -4.78
CA SER A 37 -17.62 4.56 -5.29
C SER A 37 -18.24 3.97 -6.57
N GLY A 38 -19.45 4.39 -6.93
CA GLY A 38 -20.23 3.76 -8.01
C GLY A 38 -19.49 3.67 -9.34
N THR A 39 -18.71 4.69 -9.72
CA THR A 39 -17.91 4.65 -10.96
C THR A 39 -16.84 3.57 -10.92
N ILE A 40 -16.13 3.43 -9.80
CA ILE A 40 -15.08 2.42 -9.63
C ILE A 40 -15.70 1.01 -9.59
N GLU A 41 -16.84 0.86 -8.93
CA GLU A 41 -17.58 -0.41 -8.87
C GLU A 41 -18.05 -0.86 -10.26
N ASN A 42 -18.57 0.05 -11.09
CA ASN A 42 -18.94 -0.23 -12.47
C ASN A 42 -17.73 -0.62 -13.32
N LEU A 43 -16.61 0.12 -13.23
CA LEU A 43 -15.39 -0.22 -13.95
C LEU A 43 -14.87 -1.61 -13.56
N LYS A 44 -14.95 -1.98 -12.27
CA LYS A 44 -14.58 -3.31 -11.79
C LYS A 44 -15.53 -4.40 -12.31
N SER A 45 -16.85 -4.17 -12.30
CA SER A 45 -17.83 -5.18 -12.75
C SER A 45 -17.73 -5.42 -14.26
N GLU A 46 -17.42 -4.38 -15.03
CA GLU A 46 -17.18 -4.44 -16.47
C GLU A 46 -15.77 -4.92 -16.85
N LYS A 47 -14.89 -5.18 -15.87
CA LYS A 47 -13.49 -5.58 -16.07
C LYS A 47 -12.68 -4.57 -16.89
N GLN A 48 -12.99 -3.29 -16.75
CA GLN A 48 -12.26 -2.20 -17.42
C GLN A 48 -11.00 -1.82 -16.63
N ASN A 49 -9.96 -1.42 -17.37
CA ASN A 49 -8.74 -0.87 -16.78
C ASN A 49 -8.97 0.58 -16.34
N PHE A 50 -8.42 0.97 -15.18
CA PHE A 50 -8.48 2.34 -14.70
C PHE A 50 -7.26 2.71 -13.87
N VAL A 51 -7.01 4.02 -13.77
CA VAL A 51 -5.92 4.59 -12.98
C VAL A 51 -6.49 5.17 -11.70
N LEU A 52 -5.92 4.79 -10.57
CA LEU A 52 -6.17 5.42 -9.28
C LEU A 52 -5.02 6.37 -8.96
N ALA A 53 -5.34 7.63 -8.71
CA ALA A 53 -4.39 8.64 -8.25
C ALA A 53 -4.75 9.04 -6.81
N PHE A 54 -3.74 9.11 -5.95
CA PHE A 54 -3.86 9.52 -4.56
C PHE A 54 -2.59 10.23 -4.11
N TRP A 55 -2.73 11.08 -3.08
CA TRP A 55 -1.62 11.86 -2.54
C TRP A 55 -0.57 10.99 -1.83
N HIS A 56 0.68 11.45 -1.83
CA HIS A 56 1.81 10.70 -1.27
C HIS A 56 1.68 10.40 0.23
N GLY A 57 1.08 11.31 1.01
CA GLY A 57 0.85 11.11 2.44
C GLY A 57 -0.27 10.12 2.78
N THR A 58 -1.09 9.72 1.80
CA THR A 58 -2.30 8.93 2.03
C THR A 58 -2.29 7.61 1.26
N MET A 59 -1.13 7.10 0.85
CA MET A 59 -1.03 5.92 -0.02
C MET A 59 -1.42 4.61 0.67
N LEU A 60 -1.27 4.52 1.99
CA LEU A 60 -1.45 3.26 2.73
C LEU A 60 -2.85 2.66 2.56
N LEU A 61 -3.90 3.45 2.84
CA LEU A 61 -5.28 2.95 2.82
C LEU A 61 -5.77 2.63 1.39
N PRO A 62 -5.59 3.50 0.37
CA PRO A 62 -5.88 3.16 -1.02
C PRO A 62 -5.14 1.92 -1.49
N TRP A 63 -3.86 1.77 -1.13
CA TRP A 63 -3.10 0.58 -1.46
C TRP A 63 -3.67 -0.68 -0.79
N TYR A 64 -4.05 -0.59 0.49
CA TYR A 64 -4.69 -1.69 1.19
C TYR A 64 -6.03 -2.10 0.56
N LEU A 65 -6.86 -1.13 0.15
CA LEU A 65 -8.19 -1.38 -0.40
C LEU A 65 -8.17 -1.86 -1.86
N HIS A 66 -7.18 -1.46 -2.65
CA HIS A 66 -7.16 -1.69 -4.10
C HIS A 66 -5.99 -2.54 -4.59
N GLY A 67 -4.89 -2.65 -3.84
CA GLY A 67 -3.59 -3.14 -4.32
C GLY A 67 -3.47 -4.63 -4.63
N ASN A 68 -4.51 -5.44 -4.47
CA ASN A 68 -4.44 -6.90 -4.69
C ASN A 68 -5.53 -7.39 -5.65
N PRO A 69 -5.25 -8.20 -6.69
CA PRO A 69 -3.94 -8.54 -7.30
C PRO A 69 -3.61 -7.75 -8.59
N SER A 70 -4.47 -6.82 -9.03
CA SER A 70 -4.44 -6.30 -10.41
C SER A 70 -3.93 -4.87 -10.59
N PHE A 71 -3.33 -4.27 -9.56
CA PHE A 71 -2.84 -2.89 -9.63
C PHE A 71 -1.32 -2.82 -9.68
N ALA A 72 -0.81 -2.08 -10.66
CA ALA A 72 0.57 -1.63 -10.68
C ALA A 72 0.68 -0.27 -10.00
N ALA A 73 1.67 -0.09 -9.11
CA ALA A 73 1.98 1.21 -8.54
C ALA A 73 3.00 1.95 -9.39
N LEU A 74 2.70 3.20 -9.73
CA LEU A 74 3.71 4.16 -10.19
C LEU A 74 3.88 5.19 -9.07
N THR A 75 5.07 5.24 -8.46
CA THR A 75 5.41 6.27 -7.47
C THR A 75 6.57 7.10 -7.98
N SER A 76 6.49 8.42 -7.79
CA SER A 76 7.64 9.30 -8.05
C SER A 76 8.72 9.02 -7.01
N LYS A 77 9.98 8.91 -7.44
CA LYS A 77 11.14 8.90 -6.54
C LYS A 77 11.47 10.28 -6.00
N SER A 78 10.86 11.31 -6.56
CA SER A 78 11.06 12.67 -6.09
C SER A 78 10.43 12.82 -4.72
N LYS A 79 11.17 13.39 -3.78
CA LYS A 79 10.68 13.76 -2.44
C LYS A 79 9.70 14.94 -2.50
N ASP A 80 8.89 15.05 -3.54
CA ASP A 80 8.01 16.20 -3.77
C ASP A 80 6.82 16.24 -2.78
N GLY A 81 6.72 15.25 -1.90
CA GLY A 81 5.86 15.25 -0.71
C GLY A 81 6.50 15.85 0.55
N ASP A 82 7.80 16.21 0.54
CA ASP A 82 8.47 16.95 1.64
C ASP A 82 8.15 18.45 1.61
N LEU A 83 7.39 18.95 0.62
CA LEU A 83 6.80 20.29 0.65
C LEU A 83 5.52 20.33 1.50
N LEU A 84 5.62 19.80 2.72
CA LEU A 84 4.83 20.27 3.84
C LEU A 84 5.85 20.60 4.94
N ALA A 85 6.24 21.87 4.95
CA ALA A 85 6.84 22.53 6.11
C ALA A 85 5.90 22.43 7.32
#